data_AF-A0A381IE46-F1
#
_entry.id   AF-A0A381IE46-F1
#
_cell.length_a   1.000
_cell.length_b   1.000
_cell.length_c   1.000
_cell.angle_alpha   90.00
_cell.angle_beta   90.00
_cell.angle_gamma   90.00
#
_symmetry.space_group_name_H-M   'P 1'
#
loop_
_entity.id
_entity.type
_entity.pdbx_description
1 polymer ?
#
loop_
_entity_poly.entity_id
_entity_poly.type
_entity_poly.pdbx_seq_one_letter_code
_entity_poly.pdbx_strand_id
1 'polypeptide(L)'
;MNEYKEAKKNGNESIQTLMQKELEEVKELSGYSTVTGPGITITMRDSERELKDGQNPNDLIIHDIDILRVLNDLKKAGARAISINGERVLATSKIKCSGATITVNDTTYGQPL
;
A
#
# COMPACT_ATOMS: atom_id res chain seq x y z
N MET A 1 -17.10 -2.88 21.35
CA MET A 1 -17.46 -3.46 22.68
C MET A 1 -18.87 -3.09 23.14
N ASN A 2 -19.30 -1.81 23.08
CA ASN A 2 -20.68 -1.44 23.47
C ASN A 2 -21.73 -1.92 22.46
N GLU A 3 -21.45 -1.86 21.16
CA GLU A 3 -22.38 -2.27 20.11
C GLU A 3 -22.75 -3.76 20.18
N TYR A 4 -21.77 -4.63 20.43
CA TYR A 4 -22.02 -6.07 20.65
C TYR A 4 -22.86 -6.36 21.90
N LYS A 5 -22.72 -5.55 22.96
CA LYS A 5 -23.54 -5.68 24.17
C LYS A 5 -24.99 -5.27 23.91
N GLU A 6 -25.22 -4.23 23.12
CA GLU A 6 -26.55 -3.79 22.72
C GLU A 6 -27.19 -4.76 21.70
N ALA A 7 -26.43 -5.26 20.72
CA ALA A 7 -26.91 -6.28 19.79
C ALA A 7 -27.33 -7.57 20.50
N LYS A 8 -26.62 -7.96 21.57
CA LYS A 8 -27.00 -9.10 22.41
C LYS A 8 -28.34 -8.90 23.12
N LYS A 9 -28.73 -7.65 23.41
CA LYS A 9 -30.08 -7.35 23.94
C LYS A 9 -31.15 -7.38 22.85
N ASN A 10 -30.78 -7.04 21.61
CA ASN A 10 -31.70 -6.93 20.46
C ASN A 10 -31.93 -8.25 19.70
N GLY A 11 -31.20 -9.32 20.04
CA GLY A 11 -31.39 -10.67 19.50
C GLY A 11 -30.31 -11.12 18.49
N ASN A 12 -30.38 -12.39 18.08
CA ASN A 12 -29.33 -13.06 17.28
C ASN A 12 -29.09 -12.41 15.89
N GLU A 13 -30.12 -11.87 15.25
CA GLU A 13 -30.02 -11.23 13.93
C GLU A 13 -29.13 -9.98 13.99
N SER A 14 -29.21 -9.20 15.07
CA SER A 14 -28.37 -8.01 15.28
C SER A 14 -26.88 -8.36 15.46
N ILE A 15 -26.57 -9.50 16.09
CA ILE A 15 -25.18 -9.98 16.24
C ILE A 15 -24.62 -10.44 14.89
N GLN A 16 -25.41 -11.20 14.12
CA GLN A 16 -24.99 -11.69 12.80
C GLN A 16 -24.65 -10.54 11.86
N THR A 17 -25.47 -9.48 11.84
CA THR A 17 -25.19 -8.28 11.04
C THR A 17 -23.89 -7.58 11.46
N LEU A 18 -23.64 -7.42 12.76
CA LEU A 18 -22.39 -6.81 13.24
C LEU A 18 -21.17 -7.65 12.86
N MET A 19 -21.24 -8.98 13.00
CA MET A 19 -20.16 -9.88 12.59
C MET A 19 -19.90 -9.83 11.09
N GLN A 20 -20.94 -9.75 10.26
CA GLN A 20 -20.79 -9.61 8.80
C GLN A 20 -20.12 -8.28 8.43
N LYS A 21 -20.50 -7.19 9.10
CA LYS A 21 -19.87 -5.88 8.91
C LYS A 21 -18.39 -5.91 9.30
N GLU A 22 -18.06 -6.45 10.47
CA GLU A 22 -16.68 -6.55 10.94
C GLU A 22 -15.84 -7.46 10.02
N LEU A 23 -16.42 -8.56 9.53
CA LEU A 23 -15.77 -9.43 8.55
C LEU A 23 -15.41 -8.66 7.27
N GLU A 24 -16.30 -7.82 6.77
CA GLU A 24 -16.03 -7.03 5.56
C GLU A 24 -14.96 -5.95 5.80
N GLU A 25 -15.02 -5.26 6.93
CA GLU A 25 -14.00 -4.29 7.33
C GLU A 25 -12.62 -4.95 7.45
N VAL A 26 -12.54 -6.12 8.08
CA VAL A 26 -11.30 -6.88 8.20
C VAL A 26 -10.79 -7.31 6.83
N LYS A 27 -11.65 -7.78 5.91
CA LYS A 27 -11.26 -8.13 4.54
C LYS A 27 -10.67 -6.94 3.79
N GLU A 28 -11.27 -5.76 3.89
CA GLU A 28 -10.75 -4.54 3.26
C GLU A 28 -9.35 -4.17 3.79
N LEU A 29 -9.18 -4.21 5.12
CA LEU A 29 -7.93 -3.85 5.79
C LEU A 29 -6.80 -4.87 5.55
N SER A 30 -7.15 -6.14 5.45
CA SER A 30 -6.20 -7.24 5.20
C SER A 30 -5.95 -7.50 3.71
N GLY A 31 -6.62 -6.79 2.80
CA GLY A 31 -6.46 -6.94 1.35
C GLY A 31 -7.15 -8.16 0.75
N TYR A 32 -8.11 -8.78 1.46
CA TYR A 32 -8.94 -9.89 0.97
C TYR A 32 -10.21 -9.43 0.24
N SER A 33 -10.41 -8.14 0.05
CA SER A 33 -11.45 -7.60 -0.82
C SER A 33 -10.89 -6.60 -1.82
N THR A 34 -11.57 -6.50 -2.96
CA THR A 34 -11.25 -5.53 -4.00
C THR A 34 -11.71 -4.14 -3.56
N VAL A 35 -10.84 -3.14 -3.73
CA VAL A 35 -11.19 -1.73 -3.49
C VAL A 35 -11.27 -1.02 -4.84
N THR A 36 -12.36 -0.31 -5.09
CA THR A 36 -12.56 0.49 -6.30
C THR A 36 -12.95 1.93 -5.93
N GLY A 37 -12.60 2.87 -6.80
CA GLY A 37 -12.88 4.28 -6.58
C GLY A 37 -11.98 5.18 -7.44
N PRO A 38 -12.16 6.50 -7.36
CA PRO A 38 -11.26 7.44 -7.99
C PRO A 38 -9.85 7.31 -7.41
N GLY A 39 -8.84 7.52 -8.24
CA GLY A 39 -7.44 7.39 -7.86
C GLY A 39 -6.52 8.05 -8.86
N ILE A 40 -5.22 7.85 -8.65
CA ILE A 40 -4.16 8.32 -9.53
C ILE A 40 -3.18 7.18 -9.80
N THR A 41 -2.48 7.27 -10.93
CA THR A 41 -1.33 6.42 -11.24
C THR A 41 -0.08 7.28 -11.15
N ILE A 42 0.92 6.80 -10.41
CA ILE A 42 2.25 7.41 -10.31
C ILE A 42 3.21 6.49 -11.02
N THR A 43 4.07 7.04 -11.87
CA THR A 43 5.17 6.30 -12.50
C THR A 43 6.48 6.90 -12.03
N MET A 44 7.37 6.06 -11.49
CA MET A 44 8.67 6.46 -10.99
C MET A 44 9.76 5.87 -11.89
N ARG A 45 10.68 6.72 -12.36
CA ARG A 45 11.83 6.33 -13.19
C ARG A 45 13.11 6.99 -12.69
N ASP A 46 14.23 6.29 -12.87
CA ASP A 46 15.56 6.86 -12.65
C ASP A 46 15.79 8.09 -13.54
N SER A 47 16.74 8.91 -13.12
CA SER A 47 17.14 10.09 -13.88
C SER A 47 17.86 9.68 -15.17
N GLU A 48 17.41 10.22 -16.31
CA GLU A 48 18.08 10.08 -17.61
C GLU A 48 19.28 11.03 -17.79
N ARG A 49 19.54 11.89 -16.80
CA ARG A 49 20.66 12.84 -16.80
C ARG A 49 22.01 12.13 -16.66
N GLU A 50 23.01 12.59 -17.40
CA GLU A 50 24.39 12.14 -17.24
C GLU A 50 24.97 12.49 -15.85
N LEU A 51 25.79 11.58 -15.34
CA LEU A 51 26.55 11.78 -14.11
C LEU A 51 27.63 12.83 -14.33
N LYS A 52 27.65 13.87 -13.48
CA LYS A 52 28.71 14.88 -13.51
C LYS A 52 29.87 14.49 -12.60
N ASP A 53 31.05 15.03 -12.88
CA ASP A 53 32.24 14.81 -12.05
C ASP A 53 31.98 15.12 -10.57
N GLY A 54 32.37 14.19 -9.71
CA GLY A 54 32.19 14.29 -8.26
C GLY A 54 30.79 13.97 -7.74
N GLN A 55 29.83 13.60 -8.59
CA GLN A 55 28.50 13.16 -8.14
C GLN A 55 28.46 11.67 -7.79
N ASN A 56 27.56 11.30 -6.87
CA ASN A 56 27.28 9.92 -6.54
C ASN A 56 26.24 9.35 -7.52
N PRO A 57 26.52 8.26 -8.26
CA PRO A 57 25.55 7.61 -9.14
C PRO A 57 24.24 7.22 -8.44
N ASN A 58 24.30 6.92 -7.14
CA ASN A 58 23.11 6.56 -6.36
C ASN A 58 22.09 7.71 -6.30
N ASP A 59 22.50 8.96 -6.49
CA ASP A 59 21.57 10.10 -6.46
C ASP A 59 20.71 10.20 -7.74
N LEU A 60 21.01 9.37 -8.75
CA LEU A 60 20.27 9.32 -10.02
C LEU A 60 19.28 8.16 -10.10
N ILE A 61 19.25 7.29 -9.10
CA ILE A 61 18.47 6.05 -9.07
C ILE A 61 17.40 6.17 -7.99
N ILE A 62 16.23 5.60 -8.26
CA ILE A 62 15.17 5.50 -7.25
C ILE A 62 15.55 4.47 -6.20
N HIS A 63 15.41 4.85 -4.94
CA HIS A 63 15.58 3.96 -3.80
C HIS A 63 14.25 3.62 -3.14
N ASP A 64 14.26 2.57 -2.32
CA ASP A 64 13.12 2.17 -1.49
C ASP A 64 12.63 3.29 -0.57
N ILE A 65 13.52 4.15 -0.09
CA ILE A 65 13.17 5.34 0.70
C ILE A 65 12.32 6.35 -0.08
N ASP A 66 12.53 6.48 -1.39
CA ASP A 66 11.75 7.40 -2.23
C ASP A 66 10.33 6.87 -2.43
N ILE A 67 10.19 5.57 -2.64
CA ILE A 67 8.88 4.89 -2.68
C ILE A 67 8.19 5.02 -1.33
N LEU A 68 8.92 4.80 -0.23
CA LEU A 68 8.36 4.92 1.12
C LEU A 68 7.83 6.34 1.40
N ARG A 69 8.53 7.37 0.92
CA ARG A 69 8.05 8.77 1.00
C ARG A 69 6.73 8.95 0.25
N VAL A 70 6.66 8.52 -1.01
CA VAL A 70 5.42 8.59 -1.80
C VAL A 70 4.28 7.84 -1.12
N LEU A 71 4.52 6.62 -0.63
CA LEU A 71 3.52 5.84 0.08
C LEU A 71 3.00 6.56 1.33
N ASN A 72 3.89 7.17 2.11
CA ASN A 72 3.51 7.91 3.31
C ASN A 72 2.70 9.15 2.97
N ASP A 73 3.06 9.87 1.91
CA ASP A 73 2.31 11.03 1.43
C ASP A 73 0.91 10.63 0.95
N LEU A 74 0.79 9.52 0.20
CA LEU A 74 -0.50 8.97 -0.22
C LEU A 74 -1.36 8.56 0.98
N LYS A 75 -0.78 7.86 1.97
CA LYS A 75 -1.48 7.50 3.22
C LYS A 75 -1.95 8.74 3.96
N LYS A 76 -1.10 9.76 4.07
CA LYS A 76 -1.42 11.04 4.71
C LYS A 76 -2.51 11.81 3.96
N ALA A 77 -2.54 11.72 2.63
CA ALA A 77 -3.59 12.29 1.79
C ALA A 77 -4.93 11.53 1.87
N GLY A 78 -4.99 10.41 2.58
CA GLY A 78 -6.21 9.63 2.78
C GLY A 78 -6.45 8.52 1.76
N ALA A 79 -5.40 8.07 1.05
CA ALA A 79 -5.52 6.92 0.16
C ALA A 79 -5.98 5.68 0.93
N ARG A 80 -7.14 5.11 0.53
CA ARG A 80 -7.73 3.92 1.16
C ARG A 80 -7.08 2.60 0.74
N ALA A 81 -6.57 2.56 -0.49
CA ALA A 81 -5.82 1.44 -1.03
C ALA A 81 -4.70 1.97 -1.91
N ILE A 82 -3.56 1.31 -1.85
CA ILE A 82 -2.39 1.60 -2.67
C ILE A 82 -1.88 0.27 -3.19
N SER A 83 -1.47 0.24 -4.45
CA SER A 83 -0.75 -0.88 -5.04
C SER A 83 0.53 -0.39 -5.72
N ILE A 84 1.54 -1.25 -5.74
CA ILE A 84 2.76 -1.06 -6.54
C ILE A 84 2.78 -2.20 -7.56
N ASN A 85 2.73 -1.88 -8.85
CA ASN A 85 2.71 -2.87 -9.94
C ASN A 85 1.72 -4.04 -9.74
N GLY A 86 0.54 -3.72 -9.22
CA GLY A 86 -0.53 -4.69 -8.96
C GLY A 86 -0.50 -5.34 -7.58
N GLU A 87 0.56 -5.16 -6.79
CA GLU A 87 0.65 -5.69 -5.43
C GLU A 87 0.04 -4.74 -4.42
N ARG A 88 -0.99 -5.19 -3.70
CA ARG A 88 -1.62 -4.41 -2.62
C ARG A 88 -0.60 -4.13 -1.51
N VAL A 89 -0.42 -2.86 -1.17
CA VAL A 89 0.38 -2.44 -0.03
C VAL A 89 -0.44 -2.62 1.25
N LEU A 90 0.06 -3.46 2.14
CA LEU A 90 -0.48 -3.76 3.47
C LEU A 90 0.52 -3.36 4.56
N ALA A 91 0.09 -3.42 5.82
CA ALA A 91 0.96 -3.15 6.97
C ALA A 91 2.16 -4.12 7.06
N THR A 92 2.03 -5.30 6.47
CA THR A 92 3.07 -6.35 6.44
C THR A 92 3.87 -6.36 5.13
N SER A 93 3.60 -5.43 4.21
CA SER A 93 4.30 -5.39 2.93
C SER A 93 5.76 -5.02 3.10
N LYS A 94 6.61 -5.66 2.30
CA LYS A 94 8.06 -5.42 2.29
C LYS A 94 8.39 -4.63 1.04
N ILE A 95 9.16 -3.55 1.19
CA ILE A 95 9.67 -2.77 0.06
C ILE A 95 11.14 -2.56 0.32
N LYS A 96 11.98 -3.01 -0.61
CA LYS A 96 13.42 -3.05 -0.40
C LYS A 96 14.18 -2.88 -1.71
N CYS A 97 15.30 -2.16 -1.65
CA CYS A 97 16.30 -2.16 -2.72
C CYS A 97 16.99 -3.53 -2.88
N SER A 98 17.02 -4.00 -4.13
CA SER A 98 17.69 -5.22 -4.58
C SER A 98 18.62 -4.88 -5.74
N GLY A 99 19.70 -4.15 -5.44
CA GLY A 99 20.57 -3.56 -6.47
C GLY A 99 19.87 -2.38 -7.17
N ALA A 100 19.83 -2.40 -8.51
CA ALA A 100 19.13 -1.41 -9.33
C ALA A 100 17.63 -1.72 -9.54
N THR A 101 17.07 -2.60 -8.71
CA THR A 101 15.68 -3.05 -8.78
C THR A 101 15.02 -2.93 -7.41
N ILE A 102 13.69 -2.91 -7.38
CA ILE A 102 12.93 -2.86 -6.14
C ILE A 102 12.16 -4.17 -5.97
N THR A 103 12.31 -4.78 -4.79
CA THR A 103 11.48 -5.91 -4.40
C THR A 103 10.29 -5.40 -3.60
N VAL A 104 9.09 -5.74 -4.07
CA VAL A 104 7.82 -5.52 -3.37
C VAL A 104 7.31 -6.90 -2.97
N ASN A 105 7.10 -7.09 -1.66
CA ASN A 105 6.84 -8.38 -1.04
C ASN A 105 7.87 -9.44 -1.47
N ASP A 106 7.50 -10.33 -2.39
CA ASP A 106 8.33 -11.42 -2.90
C ASP A 106 8.61 -11.29 -4.41
N THR A 107 8.11 -10.24 -5.08
CA THR A 107 8.35 -9.97 -6.51
C THR A 107 9.37 -8.85 -6.67
N THR A 108 10.27 -8.99 -7.65
CA THR A 108 11.27 -7.97 -7.97
C THR A 108 10.95 -7.30 -9.29
N TYR A 109 10.96 -5.97 -9.28
CA TYR A 109 10.62 -5.13 -10.42
C TYR A 109 11.83 -4.28 -10.84
N GLY A 110 12.09 -4.28 -12.15
CA GLY A 110 12.92 -3.27 -12.77
C GLY A 110 12.14 -1.97 -12.99
N GLN A 111 12.85 -0.92 -13.39
CA GLN A 111 12.22 0.36 -13.72
C GLN A 111 11.51 0.34 -15.10
N PRO A 112 10.49 1.20 -15.30
CA PRO A 112 9.87 2.07 -14.30
C PRO A 112 8.99 1.30 -13.31
N LEU A 113 8.78 1.91 -12.15
CA LEU A 113 7.86 1.46 -11.11
C LEU A 113 6.54 2.23 -11.15
#